data_AF-A0A0D0B6Z6-F1
#
_entry.id   AF-A0A0D0B6Z6-F1
#
_cell.length_a   1.000
_cell.length_b   1.000
_cell.length_c   1.000
_cell.angle_alpha   90.00
_cell.angle_beta   90.00
_cell.angle_gamma   90.00
#
_symmetry.space_group_name_H-M   'P 1'
#
loop_
_entity.id
_entity.type
_entity.pdbx_description
1 polymer ?
#
loop_
_entity_poly.entity_id
_entity_poly.type
_entity_poly.pdbx_seq_one_letter_code
_entity_poly.pdbx_strand_id
1 'polypeptide(L)'
;VGAFTEDEETLHTLFYAGILVWWVQGSKVSPNAQIDDVVPFLCVDENEKLRLHDNTVIDCADMSPPHPIIFTGLCGKPERYIRMGSFLQQQMQYPLLLGSNQPRSQQSI
;
A
#
# COMPACT_ATOMS: atom_id res chain seq x y z
N VAL A 1 -7.85 19.69 0.98
CA VAL A 1 -7.88 20.02 2.43
C VAL A 1 -8.76 18.96 3.08
N GLY A 2 -8.24 18.24 4.09
CA GLY A 2 -8.94 17.13 4.75
C GLY A 2 -9.22 17.44 6.22
N ALA A 3 -9.99 16.58 6.89
CA ALA A 3 -10.33 16.72 8.30
C ALA A 3 -9.50 15.77 9.17
N PHE A 4 -9.32 16.15 10.44
CA PHE A 4 -8.72 15.30 11.47
C PHE A 4 -9.76 15.06 12.56
N THR A 5 -9.93 13.82 12.98
CA THR A 5 -10.84 13.47 14.08
C THR A 5 -10.22 12.38 14.94
N GLU A 6 -10.42 12.48 16.25
CA GLU A 6 -10.12 11.42 17.21
C GLU A 6 -11.34 10.51 17.47
N ASP A 7 -12.53 10.98 17.10
CA ASP A 7 -13.81 10.29 17.25
C ASP A 7 -14.11 9.41 16.02
N GLU A 8 -14.42 8.14 16.28
CA GLU A 8 -14.66 7.09 15.28
C GLU A 8 -15.99 7.29 14.54
N GLU A 9 -17.04 7.72 15.22
CA GLU A 9 -18.36 7.96 14.61
C GLU A 9 -18.30 9.14 13.61
N THR A 10 -17.60 10.20 13.99
CA THR A 10 -17.30 11.35 13.13
C THR A 10 -16.42 10.93 11.95
N LEU A 11 -15.46 10.02 12.15
CA LEU A 11 -14.62 9.49 11.08
C LEU A 11 -15.45 8.76 10.03
N HIS A 12 -16.34 7.87 10.45
CA HIS A 12 -17.20 7.12 9.54
C HIS A 12 -18.09 8.07 8.73
N THR A 13 -18.73 9.02 9.40
CA THR A 13 -19.63 9.98 8.75
C THR A 13 -18.91 10.79 7.67
N LEU A 14 -17.72 11.31 7.99
CA LEU A 14 -16.94 12.10 7.05
C LEU A 14 -16.35 11.26 5.90
N PHE A 15 -15.95 10.02 6.17
CA PHE A 15 -15.48 9.08 5.15
C PHE A 15 -16.58 8.77 4.14
N TYR A 16 -17.80 8.47 4.61
CA TYR A 16 -18.95 8.22 3.73
C TYR A 16 -19.43 9.49 3.00
N ALA A 17 -19.15 10.67 3.55
CA ALA A 17 -19.38 11.94 2.87
C ALA A 17 -18.31 12.27 1.79
N GLY A 18 -17.33 11.38 1.56
CA GLY A 18 -16.28 11.56 0.55
C GLY A 18 -15.19 12.55 0.96
N ILE A 19 -15.12 12.91 2.25
CA ILE A 19 -14.11 13.81 2.77
C ILE A 19 -12.91 12.97 3.22
N LEU A 20 -11.70 13.35 2.76
CA LEU A 20 -10.46 12.75 3.25
C LEU A 20 -10.30 13.06 4.75
N VAL A 21 -10.36 12.02 5.57
CA VAL A 21 -10.24 12.12 7.02
C VAL A 21 -9.07 11.30 7.54
N TRP A 22 -8.33 11.90 8.47
CA TRP A 22 -7.24 11.26 9.18
C TRP A 22 -7.66 10.99 10.63
N TRP A 23 -7.60 9.73 11.04
CA TRP A 23 -7.85 9.35 12.43
C TRP A 23 -6.63 9.72 13.28
N VAL A 24 -6.86 10.52 14.33
CA VAL A 24 -5.80 10.94 15.26
C VAL A 24 -6.01 10.18 16.55
N GLN A 25 -5.22 9.13 16.76
CA GLN A 25 -5.22 8.39 18.02
C GLN A 25 -4.36 9.12 19.05
N GLY A 26 -4.96 9.48 20.19
CA GLY A 26 -4.22 10.07 21.30
C GLY A 26 -3.14 9.12 21.85
N SER A 27 -1.91 9.63 22.03
CA SER A 27 -0.74 8.84 22.45
C SER A 27 -0.86 8.16 23.83
N LYS A 28 -1.92 8.44 24.60
CA LYS A 28 -2.20 7.77 25.88
C LYS A 28 -2.70 6.33 25.71
N VAL A 29 -3.14 5.94 24.50
CA VAL A 29 -3.68 4.61 24.20
C VAL A 29 -2.85 3.89 23.13
N SER A 30 -1.62 4.31 22.87
CA SER A 30 -0.65 3.29 22.54
C SER A 30 -0.36 2.58 23.86
N PRO A 31 -0.83 1.34 24.12
CA PRO A 31 0.04 0.52 24.93
C PRO A 31 1.38 0.65 24.20
N ASN A 32 2.44 1.06 24.90
CA ASN A 32 3.75 0.75 24.37
C ASN A 32 3.60 -0.71 23.95
N ALA A 33 3.60 -0.97 22.64
CA ALA A 33 3.69 -2.32 22.15
C ALA A 33 5.08 -2.69 22.62
N GLN A 34 5.16 -3.09 23.88
CA GLN A 34 6.31 -3.69 24.47
C GLN A 34 6.39 -4.92 23.61
N ILE A 35 7.34 -4.89 22.68
CA ILE A 35 7.72 -6.05 21.89
C ILE A 35 8.36 -6.96 22.94
N ASP A 36 7.51 -7.58 23.76
CA ASP A 36 7.89 -8.47 24.84
C ASP A 36 8.45 -9.76 24.26
N ASP A 37 8.12 -10.02 23.00
CA ASP A 37 8.61 -11.16 22.26
C ASP A 37 9.06 -10.74 20.86
N VAL A 38 10.32 -11.02 20.56
CA VAL A 38 10.84 -10.92 19.19
C VAL A 38 10.29 -12.12 18.45
N VAL A 39 9.18 -11.92 17.77
CA VAL A 39 8.66 -12.93 16.85
C VAL A 39 9.72 -13.13 15.76
N PRO A 40 10.07 -14.39 15.40
CA PRO A 40 11.00 -14.64 14.31
C PRO A 40 10.54 -13.90 13.06
N PHE A 41 11.48 -13.27 12.37
CA PHE A 41 11.19 -12.54 11.15
C PHE A 41 10.43 -13.43 10.18
N LEU A 42 9.38 -12.87 9.57
CA LEU A 42 8.69 -13.48 8.44
C LEU A 42 9.73 -13.80 7.37
N CYS A 43 10.00 -15.08 7.17
CA CYS A 43 11.00 -15.60 6.25
C CYS A 43 10.31 -16.47 5.21
N VAL A 44 10.72 -16.31 3.96
CA VAL A 44 10.24 -17.14 2.85
C VAL A 44 10.84 -18.54 3.01
N ASP A 45 10.02 -19.57 2.87
CA ASP A 45 10.47 -20.96 2.95
C ASP A 45 11.21 -21.41 1.68
N GLU A 46 11.77 -22.63 1.71
CA GLU A 46 12.51 -23.22 0.58
C GLU A 46 11.66 -23.40 -0.69
N ASN A 47 10.33 -23.33 -0.58
CA ASN A 47 9.40 -23.42 -1.70
C ASN A 47 8.90 -22.04 -2.14
N GLU A 48 9.64 -20.98 -1.78
CA GLU A 48 9.30 -19.60 -2.10
C GLU A 48 7.94 -19.18 -1.52
N LYS A 49 7.52 -19.73 -0.38
CA LYS A 49 6.24 -19.38 0.26
C LYS A 49 6.46 -18.64 1.57
N LEU A 50 5.69 -17.57 1.76
CA LEU A 50 5.63 -16.84 3.02
C LEU A 50 4.35 -17.20 3.76
N ARG A 51 4.49 -17.75 4.96
CA ARG A 51 3.35 -18.10 5.83
C ARG A 51 3.11 -17.00 6.85
N LEU A 52 1.90 -16.48 6.87
CA LEU A 52 1.44 -15.51 7.84
C LEU A 52 0.87 -16.19 9.10
N HIS A 53 0.67 -15.42 10.16
CA HIS A 53 0.15 -15.91 11.45
C HIS A 53 -1.28 -16.50 11.38
N ASP A 54 -2.06 -16.07 10.41
CA ASP A 54 -3.43 -16.55 10.13
C ASP A 54 -3.45 -17.80 9.22
N ASN A 55 -2.29 -18.44 9.00
CA ASN A 55 -2.06 -19.51 8.04
C ASN A 55 -2.30 -19.11 6.57
N THR A 56 -2.44 -17.82 6.27
CA THR A 56 -2.43 -17.35 4.89
C THR A 56 -1.06 -17.61 4.29
N VAL A 57 -1.04 -18.21 3.10
CA VAL A 57 0.20 -18.54 2.37
C VAL A 57 0.29 -17.60 1.19
N ILE A 58 1.34 -16.78 1.17
CA ILE A 58 1.70 -15.94 0.03
C ILE A 58 2.71 -16.73 -0.81
N ASP A 59 2.40 -16.91 -2.08
CA ASP A 59 3.34 -17.42 -3.06
C ASP A 59 4.30 -16.30 -3.46
N CYS A 60 5.60 -16.51 -3.28
CA CYS A 60 6.68 -15.60 -3.64
C CYS A 60 7.55 -16.18 -4.78
N ALA A 61 7.10 -17.24 -5.45
CA ALA A 61 7.81 -17.81 -6.59
C ALA A 61 7.83 -16.87 -7.82
N ASP A 62 6.99 -15.83 -7.81
CA ASP A 62 6.97 -14.77 -8.81
C ASP A 62 8.13 -13.76 -8.67
N MET A 63 9.02 -13.95 -7.68
CA MET A 63 10.26 -13.18 -7.57
C MET A 63 11.25 -13.41 -8.73
N SER A 64 10.96 -14.32 -9.66
CA SER A 64 11.74 -14.51 -10.88
C SER A 64 10.91 -14.09 -12.11
N PRO A 65 11.22 -12.95 -12.75
CA PRO A 65 12.41 -12.11 -12.55
C PRO A 65 12.32 -11.21 -11.30
N PRO A 66 13.46 -10.79 -10.73
CA PRO A 66 13.51 -9.94 -9.55
C PRO A 66 12.61 -8.72 -9.68
N HIS A 67 11.69 -8.51 -8.74
CA HIS A 67 10.87 -7.30 -8.74
C HIS A 67 11.77 -6.06 -8.68
N PRO A 68 11.46 -5.02 -9.47
CA PRO A 68 12.26 -3.80 -9.49
C PRO A 68 12.23 -3.12 -8.12
N ILE A 69 13.40 -2.80 -7.59
CA ILE A 69 13.52 -2.01 -6.36
C ILE A 69 13.09 -0.57 -6.68
N ILE A 70 11.92 -0.17 -6.18
CA ILE A 70 11.34 1.14 -6.47
C ILE A 70 11.94 2.28 -5.60
N PHE A 71 12.50 1.95 -4.43
CA PHE A 71 13.07 2.92 -3.50
C PHE A 71 14.01 2.27 -2.47
N THR A 72 15.14 2.90 -2.16
CA THR A 72 16.18 2.41 -1.21
C THR A 72 16.50 3.37 -0.05
N GLY A 73 15.63 4.36 0.22
CA GLY A 73 15.83 5.33 1.31
C GLY A 73 15.02 5.02 2.59
N LEU A 74 15.05 5.94 3.56
CA LEU A 74 14.29 5.82 4.82
C LEU A 74 12.76 5.83 4.58
N CYS A 75 12.03 5.00 5.32
CA CYS A 75 10.59 4.77 5.14
C CYS A 75 9.69 6.01 5.28
N GLY A 76 10.15 7.07 5.95
CA GLY A 76 9.40 8.31 6.20
C GLY A 76 9.65 9.45 5.21
N LYS A 77 10.42 9.21 4.14
CA LYS A 77 10.79 10.22 3.16
C LYS A 77 9.69 10.39 2.09
N PRO A 78 9.26 11.62 1.75
CA PRO A 78 8.23 11.85 0.74
C PRO A 78 8.58 11.25 -0.63
N GLU A 79 9.87 11.16 -0.94
CA GLU A 79 10.42 10.56 -2.15
C GLU A 79 9.99 9.11 -2.34
N ARG A 80 9.78 8.37 -1.23
CA ARG A 80 9.25 7.00 -1.26
C ARG A 80 7.88 6.95 -1.93
N TYR A 81 6.96 7.80 -1.46
CA TYR A 81 5.57 7.81 -1.95
C TYR A 81 5.50 8.28 -3.40
N ILE A 82 6.36 9.23 -3.80
CA ILE A 82 6.47 9.68 -5.19
C ILE A 82 6.91 8.50 -6.08
N ARG A 83 7.97 7.78 -5.69
CA ARG A 83 8.48 6.63 -6.44
C ARG A 83 7.45 5.50 -6.53
N MET A 84 6.74 5.20 -5.44
CA MET A 84 5.64 4.24 -5.44
C MET A 84 4.52 4.66 -6.40
N GLY A 85 4.10 5.93 -6.35
CA GLY A 85 3.08 6.46 -7.24
C GLY A 85 3.48 6.37 -8.71
N SER A 86 4.72 6.74 -9.05
CA SER A 86 5.25 6.62 -10.41
C SER A 86 5.31 5.18 -10.89
N PHE A 87 5.72 4.24 -10.03
CA PHE A 87 5.76 2.81 -10.37
C PHE A 87 4.35 2.26 -10.64
N LEU A 88 3.39 2.56 -9.78
CA LEU A 88 1.99 2.16 -9.98
C LEU A 88 1.41 2.76 -11.25
N GLN A 89 1.70 4.04 -11.53
CA GLN A 89 1.29 4.68 -12.78
C GLN A 89 1.86 3.95 -14.00
N GLN A 90 3.15 3.58 -13.99
CA GLN A 90 3.78 2.84 -15.09
C GLN A 90 3.18 1.44 -15.29
N GLN A 91 2.90 0.73 -14.19
CA GLN A 91 2.23 -0.57 -14.25
C GLN A 91 0.80 -0.44 -14.79
N MET A 92 0.06 0.59 -14.39
CA MET A 92 -1.30 0.83 -14.91
C MET A 92 -1.30 1.37 -16.35
N GLN A 93 -0.17 1.88 -16.83
CA GLN A 93 0.04 2.37 -18.20
C GLN A 93 0.49 1.27 -19.17
N TYR A 94 0.27 -0.01 -18.85
CA TYR A 94 0.50 -1.11 -19.79
C TYR A 94 0.07 -0.69 -21.21
N PRO A 95 0.96 -0.78 -22.21
CA PRO A 95 0.61 -0.38 -23.56
C PRO A 95 -0.62 -1.19 -23.96
N LEU A 96 -1.64 -0.50 -24.45
CA LEU A 96 -2.69 -1.11 -25.26
C LEU A 96 -1.99 -2.09 -26.21
N LEU A 97 -2.35 -3.37 -26.09
CA LEU A 97 -1.84 -4.49 -26.87
C LEU A 97 -1.32 -4.01 -28.22
N LEU A 98 -0.02 -4.22 -28.47
CA LEU A 98 0.65 -3.92 -29.73
C LEU A 98 -0.25 -4.40 -30.89
N GLY A 99 -1.05 -3.49 -31.46
CA GLY A 99 -2.09 -3.83 -32.44
C GLY A 99 -3.40 -3.02 -32.40
N SER A 100 -3.80 -2.38 -31.29
CA SER A 100 -5.06 -1.61 -31.28
C SER A 100 -4.87 -0.14 -31.69
N ASN A 101 -4.86 0.13 -32.99
CA ASN A 101 -4.87 1.47 -33.58
C ASN A 101 -6.26 2.15 -33.46
N GLN A 102 -6.77 2.37 -32.25
CA GLN A 102 -7.92 3.25 -32.06
C GLN A 102 -7.59 4.40 -31.13
N PRO A 103 -7.69 5.66 -31.61
CA PRO A 103 -7.58 6.81 -30.73
C PRO A 103 -8.76 6.79 -29.75
N ARG A 104 -8.46 7.03 -28.48
CA ARG A 104 -9.45 7.20 -27.42
C ARG A 104 -10.32 8.40 -27.81
N SER A 105 -11.52 8.14 -28.31
CA SER A 105 -12.52 9.17 -28.56
C SER A 105 -12.67 9.99 -27.28
N GLN A 106 -12.33 11.28 -27.36
CA GLN A 106 -12.72 12.23 -26.34
C GLN A 106 -14.24 12.22 -26.29
N GLN A 107 -14.80 11.71 -25.19
CA GLN A 107 -16.15 12.05 -24.80
C GLN A 107 -16.04 12.94 -23.57
N SER A 108 -16.01 14.24 -23.85
CA SER A 108 -16.51 15.27 -22.96
C SER A 108 -17.99 15.03 -22.75
N ILE A 109 -18.44 14.92 -21.50
CA ILE A 109 -19.63 15.58 -20.96
C ILE A 109 -19.29 15.99 -19.53
#